data_AF-I9UTF8-F1
#
_entry.id   AF-I9UTF8-F1
#
_cell.length_a   1.000
_cell.length_b   1.000
_cell.length_c   1.000
_cell.angle_alpha   90.00
_cell.angle_beta   90.00
_cell.angle_gamma   90.00
#
_symmetry.space_group_name_H-M   'P 1'
#
loop_
_entity.id
_entity.type
_entity.pdbx_description
1 polymer ?
#
loop_
_entity_poly.entity_id
_entity_poly.type
_entity_poly.pdbx_seq_one_letter_code
_entity_poly.pdbx_strand_id
1 'polypeptide(L)' 'MIRTPKHLTKQESVNLGVYYTPPYLVDYAYKLLKKHVGIENYTLLDTACGNKEFLKLHHPKK' A
#
# COMPACT_ATOMS: atom_id res chain seq x y z
N MET A 1 -4.51 -4.99 12.34
CA MET A 1 -5.32 -6.17 11.96
C MET A 1 -6.09 -5.83 10.70
N ILE A 2 -5.68 -6.33 9.53
CA ILE A 2 -6.39 -6.09 8.27
C ILE A 2 -7.68 -6.90 8.33
N ARG A 3 -8.84 -6.24 8.28
CA ARG A 3 -10.13 -6.93 8.21
C ARG A 3 -10.28 -7.42 6.78
N THR A 4 -9.97 -8.69 6.51
CA THR A 4 -10.42 -9.34 5.28
C THR A 4 -11.93 -9.21 5.22
N PRO A 5 -12.53 -8.86 4.07
CA PRO A 5 -13.98 -8.86 3.93
C PRO A 5 -14.47 -10.26 4.29
N LYS A 6 -15.18 -10.41 5.43
CA LYS A 6 -15.67 -11.71 5.91
C LYS A 6 -16.65 -12.40 4.94
N HIS A 7 -17.12 -11.67 3.93
CA HIS A 7 -18.06 -12.14 2.93
C HIS A 7 -17.40 -12.76 1.70
N LEU A 8 -16.07 -12.64 1.53
CA LEU A 8 -15.33 -13.26 0.42
C LEU A 8 -14.25 -14.18 0.96
N THR A 9 -14.13 -15.35 0.34
CA THR A 9 -12.97 -16.21 0.46
C THR A 9 -11.75 -15.56 -0.19
N LYS A 10 -10.57 -16.10 0.13
CA LYS A 10 -9.31 -15.69 -0.51
C LYS A 10 -9.35 -15.87 -2.03
N GLN A 11 -9.96 -16.95 -2.51
CA GLN A 11 -10.05 -17.24 -3.94
C GLN A 11 -10.97 -16.26 -4.66
N GLU A 12 -12.14 -15.96 -4.10
CA GLU A 12 -13.04 -14.95 -4.66
C GLU A 12 -12.39 -13.57 -4.71
N SER A 13 -11.63 -13.20 -3.68
CA SER A 13 -10.87 -11.94 -3.65
C SER A 13 -9.86 -11.86 -4.80
N VAL A 14 -9.09 -12.93 -5.04
CA VAL A 14 -8.12 -13.01 -6.14
C VAL A 14 -8.82 -12.94 -7.50
N ASN A 15 -9.93 -13.66 -7.67
CA ASN A 15 -10.70 -13.65 -8.92
C ASN A 15 -11.31 -12.28 -9.23
N LEU A 16 -11.58 -11.47 -8.19
CA LEU A 16 -12.02 -10.08 -8.32
C LEU A 16 -10.87 -9.08 -8.47
N GLY A 17 -9.63 -9.55 -8.67
CA GLY A 17 -8.47 -8.71 -8.92
C GLY A 17 -7.82 -8.11 -7.65
N VAL A 18 -8.18 -8.62 -6.46
CA VAL A 18 -7.56 -8.17 -5.20
C VAL A 18 -6.23 -8.90 -5.00
N TYR A 19 -5.18 -8.37 -5.63
CA TYR A 19 -3.80 -8.83 -5.43
C TYR A 19 -3.10 -8.01 -4.35
N TYR A 20 -2.24 -8.70 -3.58
CA TYR A 20 -1.45 -8.08 -2.54
C TYR A 20 -0.08 -7.68 -3.10
N THR A 21 0.31 -6.41 -2.93
CA THR A 21 1.68 -5.97 -3.22
C THR A 21 2.62 -6.49 -2.14
N PRO A 22 3.58 -7.38 -2.47
CA PRO A 22 4.55 -7.88 -1.50
C PRO A 22 5.30 -6.76 -0.77
N PRO A 23 5.62 -6.91 0.54
CA PRO A 23 6.17 -5.82 1.34
C PRO A 23 7.53 -5.33 0.82
N TYR A 24 8.36 -6.23 0.28
CA TYR A 24 9.66 -5.87 -0.28
C TYR A 24 9.56 -4.95 -1.50
N LEU A 25 8.48 -5.04 -2.29
CA LEU A 25 8.25 -4.14 -3.42
C LEU A 25 7.79 -2.75 -2.95
N VAL A 26 6.98 -2.71 -1.89
CA VAL A 26 6.59 -1.45 -1.24
C VAL A 26 7.84 -0.74 -0.71
N ASP A 27 8.72 -1.46 -0.01
CA ASP A 27 9.99 -0.92 0.49
C ASP A 27 10.89 -0.40 -0.63
N TYR A 28 11.00 -1.15 -1.73
CA TYR A 28 11.82 -0.75 -2.87
C TYR A 28 11.30 0.54 -3.52
N ALA A 29 9.99 0.65 -3.71
CA ALA A 29 9.36 1.86 -4.22
C ALA A 29 9.63 3.07 -3.30
N TYR A 30 9.53 2.90 -1.98
CA TYR A 30 9.85 3.97 -1.04
C TYR A 30 11.33 4.37 -1.03
N LYS A 31 12.25 3.41 -1.20
CA LYS A 31 13.68 3.71 -1.37
C LYS A 31 13.92 4.57 -2.61
N LEU A 32 13.27 4.25 -3.73
CA LEU A 32 13.36 5.05 -4.94
C LEU A 32 12.77 6.44 -4.77
N LEU A 33 11.58 6.56 -4.16
CA LEU A 33 10.93 7.85 -3.93
C LEU A 33 11.78 8.75 -3.03
N LYS A 34 12.22 8.26 -1.87
CA LYS A 34 13.06 9.04 -0.93
C LYS A 34 14.40 9.48 -1.53
N LYS A 35 14.94 8.70 -2.47
CA LYS A 35 16.21 9.04 -3.14
C LYS A 35 16.07 10.21 -4.11
N HIS A 36 14.90 10.38 -4.74
CA HIS A 36 14.73 11.34 -5.84
C HIS A 36 13.74 12.46 -5.53
N VAL A 37 12.94 12.34 -4.47
CA VAL A 37 11.86 13.26 -4.11
C VAL A 37 11.87 13.47 -2.61
N GLY A 38 11.77 14.73 -2.16
CA GLY A 38 11.49 15.06 -0.76
C GLY A 38 10.04 14.74 -0.43
N ILE A 39 9.75 13.46 -0.14
CA ILE A 39 8.40 12.90 -0.01
C ILE A 39 7.53 13.63 1.01
N GLU A 40 8.14 14.25 2.02
CA GLU A 40 7.47 15.06 3.05
C GLU A 40 6.84 16.35 2.52
N ASN A 41 7.18 16.77 1.31
CA ASN A 41 6.64 17.97 0.66
C ASN A 41 5.43 17.66 -0.24
N TYR A 42 5.03 16.39 -0.34
CA TYR A 42 3.99 15.92 -1.25
C TYR A 42 2.97 15.05 -0.52
N THR A 43 1.76 14.96 -1.10
CA THR A 43 0.74 14.00 -0.67
C THR A 43 0.82 12.76 -1.54
N LEU A 44 0.93 11.59 -0.92
CA LEU A 44 0.84 10.31 -1.62
C LEU A 44 -0.63 10.01 -1.96
N LEU A 45 -0.92 9.91 -3.26
CA LEU A 45 -2.22 9.49 -3.77
C LEU A 45 -2.11 8.10 -4.39
N ASP A 46 -2.85 7.14 -3.82
CA ASP A 46 -2.95 5.77 -4.34
C ASP A 46 -4.40 5.47 -4.71
N THR A 47 -4.71 5.56 -6.00
CA THR A 47 -6.06 5.39 -6.55
C THR A 47 -6.50 3.92 -6.58
N ALA A 48 -5.59 2.97 -6.36
CA ALA A 48 -5.83 1.54 -6.38
C ALA A 48 -5.29 0.87 -5.11
N CYS A 49 -5.50 1.53 -3.95
CA CYS A 49 -4.75 1.20 -2.73
C CYS A 49 -4.99 -0.18 -2.12
N GLY A 50 -6.03 -0.92 -2.54
CA GLY A 50 -6.32 -2.27 -2.04
C GLY A 50 -6.28 -2.35 -0.50
N ASN A 51 -5.37 -3.18 0.03
CA ASN A 51 -5.14 -3.33 1.48
C ASN A 51 -4.31 -2.20 2.14
N LYS A 52 -4.13 -1.09 1.42
CA LYS A 52 -3.48 0.15 1.84
C LYS A 52 -1.99 -0.01 2.12
N GLU A 53 -1.31 -0.98 1.51
CA GLU A 53 0.10 -1.25 1.81
C GLU A 53 1.00 -0.02 1.65
N PHE A 54 0.79 0.75 0.57
CA PHE A 54 1.52 2.00 0.34
C PHE A 54 1.13 3.13 1.30
N LEU A 55 -0.06 3.10 1.89
CA LEU A 55 -0.58 4.16 2.78
C LEU A 55 -0.36 3.86 4.27
N LYS A 56 0.25 2.72 4.61
CA LYS A 56 0.52 2.33 6.00
C LYS A 56 1.71 3.05 6.64
N LEU A 57 2.48 3.80 5.87
CA LEU A 57 3.63 4.50 6.41
C LEU A 57 3.20 5.51 7.46
N HIS A 58 3.64 5.25 8.70
CA HIS A 58 3.60 6.25 9.76
C HIS A 58 4.61 7.34 9.39
N HIS A 59 4.10 8.43 8.85
CA HIS A 59 4.81 9.69 8.92
C HIS A 59 4.80 10.12 10.39
N PRO A 60 5.95 10.23 11.08
CA PRO A 60 5.97 10.90 12.37
C PRO A 60 5.35 12.28 12.17
N LYS A 61 4.29 12.59 12.92
CA LYS A 61 3.69 13.93 12.90
C LYS A 61 4.80 14.90 13.32
N LYS A 62 5.04 15.91 12.47
CA LYS A 62 5.83 17.08 12.85
C LYS A 62 5.16 17.77 14.03
#